data_AF-W2ZHP6-F1
#
_entry.id   AF-W2ZHP6-F1
#
_cell.length_a   1.000
_cell.length_b   1.000
_cell.length_c   1.000
_cell.angle_alpha   90.00
_cell.angle_beta   90.00
_cell.angle_gamma   90.00
#
_symmetry.space_group_name_H-M   'P 1'
#
loop_
_entity.id
_entity.type
_entity.pdbx_description
1 polymer ?
#
loop_
_entity_poly.entity_id
_entity_poly.type
_entity_poly.pdbx_seq_one_letter_code
_entity_poly.pdbx_strand_id
1 'polypeptide(L)'
;MSSSLQELSKALKVVVGMLHSGWEPGAFSFMRSMPGGAEQESHQDYQESDLVRAREHHPGGVPASMIFALEPGTKLRIYVGCFTARDDSKARVVEIPVGFCVLFRGDLIHNGMPYTTTNYRLHCYLSYAGMKWTPDIVQDALPQHGECQYCGEKVEKGQALRKHRFYCEKNPKGVENRLKRKREYKKGKYKCEVCDKVFKRQTSLRVHKMREHSA
;
A
#
# COMPACT_ATOMS: atom_id res chain seq x y z
N MET A 1 -27.80 -19.57 3.94
CA MET A 1 -27.20 -19.26 2.62
C MET A 1 -28.22 -19.64 1.56
N SER A 2 -28.52 -18.77 0.58
CA SER A 2 -29.48 -19.08 -0.50
C SER A 2 -28.99 -20.19 -1.43
N SER A 3 -29.88 -20.83 -2.19
CA SER A 3 -29.52 -21.87 -3.17
C SER A 3 -28.46 -21.37 -4.16
N SER A 4 -28.64 -20.17 -4.71
CA SER A 4 -27.69 -19.56 -5.65
C SER A 4 -26.30 -19.35 -5.06
N LEU A 5 -26.20 -18.95 -3.79
CA LEU A 5 -24.92 -18.80 -3.10
C LEU A 5 -24.25 -20.14 -2.82
N GLN A 6 -25.02 -21.19 -2.55
CA GLN A 6 -24.48 -22.54 -2.38
C GLN A 6 -23.92 -23.07 -3.70
N GLU A 7 -24.61 -22.84 -4.82
CA GLU A 7 -24.14 -23.20 -6.16
C GLU A 7 -22.85 -22.44 -6.51
N LEU A 8 -22.83 -21.12 -6.28
CA LEU A 8 -21.64 -20.31 -6.46
C LEU A 8 -20.49 -20.83 -5.60
N SER A 9 -20.71 -21.09 -4.31
CA SER A 9 -19.68 -21.62 -3.39
C SER A 9 -19.10 -22.95 -3.88
N LYS A 10 -19.94 -23.87 -4.37
CA LYS A 10 -19.49 -25.14 -4.96
C LYS A 10 -18.64 -24.93 -6.21
N ALA A 11 -19.09 -24.06 -7.12
CA ALA A 11 -18.36 -23.74 -8.34
C ALA A 11 -17.00 -23.10 -8.02
N LEU A 12 -16.98 -22.14 -7.10
CA LEU A 12 -15.75 -21.48 -6.65
C LEU A 12 -14.78 -22.45 -6.00
N LYS A 13 -15.27 -23.41 -5.19
CA LYS A 13 -14.39 -24.42 -4.57
C LYS A 13 -13.61 -25.23 -5.61
N VAL A 14 -14.24 -25.55 -6.75
CA VAL A 14 -13.56 -26.24 -7.87
C VAL A 14 -12.51 -25.32 -8.50
N VAL A 15 -12.90 -24.11 -8.91
CA VAL A 15 -12.00 -23.18 -9.62
C VAL A 15 -10.81 -22.76 -8.75
N VAL A 16 -11.09 -22.39 -7.50
CA VAL A 16 -10.07 -21.98 -6.53
C VAL A 16 -9.13 -23.15 -6.19
N GLY A 17 -9.66 -24.37 -6.06
CA GLY A 17 -8.86 -25.56 -5.82
C GLY A 17 -7.85 -25.87 -6.93
N MET A 18 -8.13 -25.45 -8.17
CA MET A 18 -7.17 -25.56 -9.29
C MET A 18 -6.03 -24.54 -9.20
N LEU A 19 -6.25 -23.41 -8.55
CA LEU A 19 -5.25 -22.35 -8.38
C LEU A 19 -4.44 -22.53 -7.10
N HIS A 20 -5.09 -22.92 -6.02
CA HIS A 20 -4.50 -23.12 -4.71
C HIS A 20 -5.31 -24.16 -3.91
N SER A 21 -4.74 -25.35 -3.72
CA SER A 21 -5.42 -26.49 -3.11
C SER A 21 -5.86 -26.28 -1.65
N GLY A 22 -5.25 -25.32 -0.95
CA GLY A 22 -5.59 -25.00 0.44
C GLY A 22 -6.68 -23.93 0.62
N TRP A 23 -7.12 -23.26 -0.44
CA TRP A 23 -8.12 -22.19 -0.33
C TRP A 23 -9.54 -22.74 -0.39
N GLU A 24 -10.35 -22.34 0.58
CA GLU A 24 -11.77 -22.66 0.66
C GLU A 24 -12.62 -21.38 0.65
N PRO A 25 -13.66 -21.30 -0.21
CA PRO A 25 -14.64 -20.22 -0.15
C PRO A 25 -15.36 -20.24 1.20
N GLY A 26 -15.27 -19.13 1.93
CA GLY A 26 -15.87 -18.94 3.25
C GLY A 26 -17.07 -18.00 3.20
N ALA A 27 -16.91 -16.85 3.86
CA ALA A 27 -17.98 -15.86 3.96
C ALA A 27 -18.22 -15.12 2.64
N PHE A 28 -19.48 -14.76 2.41
CA PHE A 28 -19.92 -13.91 1.31
C PHE A 28 -20.52 -12.63 1.87
N SER A 29 -19.98 -11.47 1.49
CA SER A 29 -20.47 -10.15 1.91
C SER A 29 -21.06 -9.41 0.71
N PHE A 30 -22.34 -9.05 0.81
CA PHE A 30 -23.00 -8.23 -0.21
C PHE A 30 -22.72 -6.77 0.08
N MET A 31 -21.99 -6.12 -0.83
CA MET A 31 -21.65 -4.72 -0.71
C MET A 31 -22.56 -3.87 -1.59
N ARG A 32 -23.04 -2.77 -1.00
CA ARG A 32 -23.78 -1.71 -1.68
C ARG A 32 -23.05 -0.39 -1.45
N SER A 33 -22.50 0.18 -2.52
CA SER A 33 -21.91 1.53 -2.48
C SER A 33 -22.94 2.54 -3.01
N MET A 34 -23.20 3.60 -2.23
CA MET A 34 -24.12 4.66 -2.61
C MET A 34 -23.41 5.71 -3.50
N PRO A 35 -24.16 6.38 -4.40
CA PRO A 35 -23.65 7.52 -5.16
C PRO A 35 -23.01 8.58 -4.26
N GLY A 36 -21.87 9.12 -4.67
CA GLY A 36 -21.20 10.21 -3.93
C GLY A 36 -20.47 9.77 -2.66
N GLY A 37 -20.39 8.46 -2.38
CA GLY A 37 -19.55 7.92 -1.32
C GLY A 37 -18.06 8.24 -1.56
N ALA A 38 -17.32 8.46 -0.47
CA ALA A 38 -15.88 8.67 -0.54
C ALA A 38 -15.14 7.38 -0.95
N GLU A 39 -13.93 7.55 -1.45
CA GLU A 39 -13.00 6.44 -1.61
C GLU A 39 -12.73 5.80 -0.24
N GLN A 40 -12.71 4.47 -0.16
CA GLN A 40 -12.38 3.78 1.08
C GLN A 40 -10.90 3.98 1.42
N GLU A 41 -10.58 3.97 2.72
CA GLU A 41 -9.19 3.95 3.17
C GLU A 41 -8.49 2.67 2.69
N SER A 42 -7.19 2.76 2.41
CA SER A 42 -6.39 1.61 1.95
C SER A 42 -6.20 0.61 3.07
N HIS A 43 -6.49 -0.66 2.78
CA HIS A 43 -6.48 -1.72 3.77
C HIS A 43 -6.11 -3.08 3.17
N GLN A 44 -5.99 -4.07 4.06
CA GLN A 44 -5.91 -5.50 3.76
C GLN A 44 -7.13 -6.18 4.39
N ASP A 45 -7.58 -7.30 3.82
CA ASP A 45 -8.82 -7.98 4.26
C ASP A 45 -8.65 -8.78 5.54
N TYR A 46 -7.42 -9.08 5.93
CA TYR A 46 -7.08 -9.91 7.08
C TYR A 46 -6.17 -9.15 8.03
N GLN A 47 -6.42 -9.29 9.34
CA GLN A 47 -5.52 -8.75 10.37
C GLN A 47 -4.19 -9.51 10.38
N GLU A 48 -3.14 -8.86 10.88
CA GLU A 48 -1.84 -9.53 11.07
C GLU A 48 -1.97 -10.78 11.96
N SER A 49 -2.84 -10.75 12.98
CA SER A 49 -3.13 -11.91 13.83
C SER A 49 -3.75 -13.08 13.06
N ASP A 50 -4.63 -12.80 12.10
CA ASP A 50 -5.23 -13.82 11.24
C ASP A 50 -4.19 -14.39 10.29
N LEU A 51 -3.34 -13.54 9.70
CA LEU A 51 -2.25 -13.99 8.83
C LEU A 51 -1.23 -14.84 9.57
N VAL A 52 -0.90 -14.51 10.83
CA VAL A 52 -0.04 -15.35 11.69
C VAL A 52 -0.67 -16.72 11.91
N ARG A 53 -1.95 -16.79 12.28
CA ARG A 53 -2.67 -18.06 12.48
C ARG A 53 -2.72 -18.91 11.21
N ALA A 54 -2.92 -18.29 10.05
CA ALA A 54 -2.86 -18.98 8.76
C ALA A 54 -1.48 -19.62 8.56
N ARG A 55 -0.41 -18.86 8.84
CA ARG A 55 0.98 -19.33 8.65
C ARG A 55 1.40 -20.41 9.65
N GLU A 56 0.82 -20.45 10.85
CA GLU A 56 1.05 -21.52 11.84
C GLU A 56 0.56 -22.88 11.35
N HIS A 57 -0.60 -22.92 10.69
CA HIS A 57 -1.23 -24.17 10.22
C HIS A 57 -0.89 -24.48 8.75
N HIS A 58 -0.53 -23.45 7.99
CA HIS A 58 -0.19 -23.52 6.57
C HIS A 58 1.07 -22.68 6.33
N PRO A 59 2.28 -23.25 6.44
CA PRO A 59 3.54 -22.51 6.26
C PRO A 59 3.58 -21.76 4.92
N GLY A 60 3.78 -20.44 4.98
CA GLY A 60 3.76 -19.56 3.80
C GLY A 60 2.36 -19.29 3.22
N GLY A 61 1.31 -19.82 3.84
CA GLY A 61 -0.07 -19.66 3.44
C GLY A 61 -0.58 -18.25 3.68
N VAL A 62 -1.13 -17.65 2.64
CA VAL A 62 -1.81 -16.36 2.69
C VAL A 62 -3.26 -16.57 2.22
N PRO A 63 -4.29 -16.15 2.97
CA PRO A 63 -5.68 -16.15 2.52
C PRO A 63 -5.86 -15.28 1.27
N ALA A 64 -7.02 -15.37 0.63
CA ALA A 64 -7.33 -14.58 -0.55
C ALA A 64 -8.75 -14.02 -0.51
N SER A 65 -9.02 -13.11 -1.41
CA SER A 65 -10.33 -12.50 -1.56
C SER A 65 -10.70 -12.42 -3.03
N MET A 66 -12.01 -12.48 -3.27
CA MET A 66 -12.60 -12.33 -4.58
C MET A 66 -13.68 -11.25 -4.55
N ILE A 67 -13.68 -10.39 -5.56
CA ILE A 67 -14.73 -9.38 -5.76
C ILE A 67 -15.41 -9.67 -7.09
N PHE A 68 -16.71 -9.97 -7.05
CA PHE A 68 -17.56 -10.17 -8.23
C PHE A 68 -18.30 -8.88 -8.56
N ALA A 69 -18.22 -8.47 -9.82
CA ALA A 69 -19.00 -7.35 -10.32
C ALA A 69 -20.41 -7.83 -10.68
N LEU A 70 -21.41 -7.29 -9.98
CA LEU A 70 -22.82 -7.48 -10.31
C LEU A 70 -23.37 -6.34 -11.18
N GLU A 71 -22.68 -5.20 -11.20
CA GLU A 71 -23.04 -4.02 -11.98
C GLU A 71 -21.85 -3.47 -12.77
N PRO A 72 -22.10 -2.79 -13.91
CA PRO A 72 -21.05 -2.16 -14.69
C PRO A 72 -20.27 -1.12 -13.88
N GLY A 73 -19.01 -0.90 -14.25
CA GLY A 73 -18.16 0.11 -13.63
C GLY A 73 -17.63 -0.25 -12.24
N THR A 74 -17.86 -1.47 -11.74
CA THR A 74 -17.23 -1.97 -10.51
C THR A 74 -15.71 -1.87 -10.62
N LYS A 75 -15.11 -1.14 -9.69
CA LYS A 75 -13.68 -0.82 -9.66
C LYS A 75 -13.07 -1.09 -8.30
N LEU A 76 -11.82 -1.57 -8.34
CA LEU A 76 -10.98 -1.81 -7.18
C LEU A 76 -9.63 -1.14 -7.41
N ARG A 77 -9.15 -0.33 -6.47
CA ARG A 77 -7.76 0.12 -6.50
C ARG A 77 -6.89 -0.90 -5.78
N ILE A 78 -5.84 -1.36 -6.45
CA ILE A 78 -4.81 -2.22 -5.87
C ILE A 78 -3.46 -1.51 -5.90
N TYR A 79 -2.58 -1.83 -4.96
CA TYR A 79 -1.20 -1.36 -4.94
C TYR A 79 -0.28 -2.54 -5.27
N VAL A 80 0.20 -2.59 -6.52
CA VAL A 80 0.84 -3.80 -7.08
C VAL A 80 2.07 -4.21 -6.25
N GLY A 81 2.04 -5.43 -5.70
CA GLY A 81 3.13 -5.96 -4.88
C GLY A 81 3.29 -5.29 -3.50
N CYS A 82 2.31 -4.52 -3.05
CA CYS A 82 2.31 -3.88 -1.74
C CYS A 82 1.56 -4.77 -0.74
N PHE A 83 2.33 -5.58 0.02
CA PHE A 83 1.79 -6.53 1.02
C PHE A 83 2.02 -6.09 2.48
N THR A 84 2.76 -5.01 2.70
CA THR A 84 3.17 -4.55 4.04
C THR A 84 3.12 -3.04 4.18
N ALA A 85 3.47 -2.33 3.10
CA ALA A 85 3.45 -0.87 3.06
C ALA A 85 2.86 -0.39 1.73
N ARG A 86 2.03 0.65 1.82
CA ARG A 86 1.44 1.33 0.67
C ARG A 86 2.53 2.08 -0.11
N ASP A 87 2.44 2.01 -1.44
CA ASP A 87 3.28 2.77 -2.38
C ASP A 87 2.40 3.29 -3.52
N ASP A 88 2.11 4.59 -3.49
CA ASP A 88 1.21 5.23 -4.45
C ASP A 88 1.70 5.13 -5.91
N SER A 89 3.01 4.98 -6.14
CA SER A 89 3.55 4.80 -7.50
C SER A 89 3.09 3.48 -8.14
N LYS A 90 2.69 2.51 -7.31
CA LYS A 90 2.21 1.19 -7.71
C LYS A 90 0.68 1.08 -7.73
N ALA A 91 -0.04 2.18 -7.47
CA ALA A 91 -1.50 2.20 -7.52
C ALA A 91 -2.00 1.89 -8.94
N ARG A 92 -2.95 0.97 -9.05
CA ARG A 92 -3.65 0.61 -10.29
C ARG A 92 -5.14 0.44 -9.99
N VAL A 93 -5.99 0.97 -10.86
CA VAL A 93 -7.43 0.75 -10.78
C VAL A 93 -7.78 -0.39 -11.73
N VAL A 94 -8.35 -1.44 -11.17
CA VAL A 94 -8.87 -2.59 -11.91
C VAL A 94 -10.36 -2.39 -12.08
N GLU A 95 -10.81 -2.34 -13.33
CA GLU A 95 -12.23 -2.39 -13.68
C GLU A 95 -12.62 -3.85 -13.90
N ILE A 96 -13.68 -4.28 -13.22
CA ILE A 96 -14.13 -5.68 -13.21
C ILE A 96 -15.41 -5.75 -14.05
N PRO A 97 -15.40 -6.45 -15.20
CA PRO A 97 -16.59 -6.61 -16.01
C PRO A 97 -17.68 -7.41 -15.28
N VAL A 98 -18.94 -7.12 -15.59
CA VAL A 98 -20.09 -7.85 -15.01
C VAL A 98 -19.98 -9.34 -15.32
N GLY A 99 -20.21 -10.17 -14.31
CA GLY A 99 -20.09 -11.63 -14.41
C GLY A 99 -18.66 -12.15 -14.25
N PHE A 100 -17.66 -11.27 -14.16
CA PHE A 100 -16.29 -11.61 -13.82
C PHE A 100 -16.01 -11.31 -12.34
N CYS A 101 -14.88 -11.86 -11.88
CA CYS A 101 -14.31 -11.54 -10.59
C CYS A 101 -12.82 -11.23 -10.70
N VAL A 102 -12.32 -10.46 -9.74
CA VAL A 102 -10.89 -10.38 -9.48
C VAL A 102 -10.56 -11.24 -8.27
N LEU A 103 -9.50 -12.05 -8.38
CA LEU A 103 -8.92 -12.82 -7.28
C LEU A 103 -7.60 -12.16 -6.87
N PHE A 104 -7.41 -11.92 -5.59
CA PHE A 104 -6.20 -11.31 -5.04
C PHE A 104 -5.88 -11.87 -3.66
N ARG A 105 -4.61 -11.78 -3.25
CA ARG A 105 -4.19 -12.15 -1.90
C ARG A 105 -4.85 -11.22 -0.87
N GLY A 106 -5.27 -11.77 0.26
CA GLY A 106 -5.93 -11.03 1.32
C GLY A 106 -5.03 -9.99 2.01
N ASP A 107 -3.71 -10.16 1.90
CA ASP A 107 -2.72 -9.19 2.36
C ASP A 107 -2.28 -8.19 1.28
N LEU A 108 -2.90 -8.20 0.09
CA LEU A 108 -2.65 -7.15 -0.90
C LEU A 108 -3.36 -5.87 -0.47
N ILE A 109 -2.61 -4.77 -0.35
CA ILE A 109 -3.18 -3.47 -0.04
C ILE A 109 -4.07 -3.02 -1.19
N HIS A 110 -5.31 -2.66 -0.86
CA HIS A 110 -6.32 -2.24 -1.82
C HIS A 110 -7.34 -1.29 -1.18
N ASN A 111 -8.22 -0.70 -1.99
CA ASN A 111 -9.40 0.00 -1.50
C ASN A 111 -10.51 0.08 -2.56
N GLY A 112 -11.75 0.22 -2.08
CA GLY A 112 -12.90 0.51 -2.92
C GLY A 112 -12.85 1.92 -3.50
N MET A 113 -13.29 2.04 -4.76
CA MET A 113 -13.41 3.30 -5.49
C MET A 113 -14.77 3.97 -5.23
N PRO A 114 -14.86 5.32 -5.33
CA PRO A 114 -16.13 6.03 -5.29
C PRO A 114 -16.94 5.78 -6.57
N TYR A 115 -18.26 5.87 -6.45
CA TYR A 115 -19.19 5.68 -7.57
C TYR A 115 -20.12 6.89 -7.72
N THR A 116 -20.46 7.23 -8.96
CA THR A 116 -21.45 8.27 -9.29
C THR A 116 -22.88 7.73 -9.30
N THR A 117 -23.04 6.41 -9.38
CA THR A 117 -24.31 5.69 -9.25
C THR A 117 -24.20 4.66 -8.13
N THR A 118 -25.30 4.03 -7.75
CA THR A 118 -25.24 2.86 -6.86
C THR A 118 -24.41 1.77 -7.54
N ASN A 119 -23.59 1.05 -6.77
CA ASN A 119 -22.87 -0.12 -7.25
C ASN A 119 -23.04 -1.30 -6.28
N TYR A 120 -23.56 -2.42 -6.78
CA TYR A 120 -23.66 -3.69 -6.07
C TYR A 120 -22.53 -4.64 -6.49
N ARG A 121 -21.91 -5.28 -5.49
CA ARG A 121 -20.85 -6.26 -5.70
C ARG A 121 -20.85 -7.31 -4.59
N LEU A 122 -20.28 -8.47 -4.88
CA LEU A 122 -20.17 -9.56 -3.93
C LEU A 122 -18.70 -9.78 -3.57
N HIS A 123 -18.39 -9.73 -2.28
CA HIS A 123 -17.10 -10.16 -1.74
C HIS A 123 -17.20 -11.63 -1.34
N CYS A 124 -16.28 -12.46 -1.82
CA CYS A 124 -16.08 -13.81 -1.29
C CYS A 124 -14.69 -13.88 -0.68
N TYR A 125 -14.63 -14.28 0.58
CA TYR A 125 -13.37 -14.48 1.29
C TYR A 125 -12.92 -15.93 1.15
N LEU A 126 -11.64 -16.14 0.82
CA LEU A 126 -11.00 -17.43 0.68
C LEU A 126 -10.04 -17.64 1.85
N SER A 127 -10.27 -18.67 2.64
CA SER A 127 -9.46 -18.97 3.82
C SER A 127 -9.06 -20.44 3.85
N TYR A 128 -8.33 -20.83 4.89
CA TYR A 128 -7.94 -22.21 5.10
C TYR A 128 -8.98 -22.96 5.95
N ALA A 129 -9.10 -24.27 5.73
CA ALA A 129 -10.00 -25.11 6.48
C ALA A 129 -9.75 -24.98 8.00
N GLY A 130 -10.81 -24.69 8.77
CA GLY A 130 -10.73 -24.56 10.23
C GLY A 130 -10.14 -23.24 10.74
N MET A 131 -9.74 -22.32 9.86
CA MET A 131 -9.23 -21.00 10.24
C MET A 131 -10.34 -20.16 10.90
N LYS A 132 -10.09 -19.67 12.12
CA LYS A 132 -10.99 -18.75 12.83
C LYS A 132 -10.60 -17.30 12.55
N TRP A 133 -11.47 -16.57 11.88
CA TRP A 133 -11.32 -15.16 11.53
C TRP A 133 -12.71 -14.51 11.37
N THR A 134 -12.78 -13.18 11.35
CA THR A 134 -14.05 -12.45 11.26
C THR A 134 -14.11 -11.65 9.95
N PRO A 135 -15.14 -11.86 9.10
CA PRO A 135 -15.36 -11.08 7.88
C PRO A 135 -15.50 -9.58 8.13
N ASP A 136 -15.11 -8.78 7.13
CA ASP A 136 -15.27 -7.32 7.09
C ASP A 136 -14.49 -6.56 8.20
N ILE A 137 -13.56 -7.21 8.90
CA ILE A 137 -12.60 -6.57 9.83
C ILE A 137 -11.25 -6.40 9.14
N VAL A 138 -11.03 -5.20 8.59
CA VAL A 138 -9.88 -4.89 7.73
C VAL A 138 -8.68 -4.34 8.49
N GLN A 139 -7.47 -4.66 8.04
CA GLN A 139 -6.22 -4.12 8.58
C GLN A 139 -5.87 -2.83 7.84
N ASP A 140 -5.77 -1.74 8.58
CA ASP A 140 -5.35 -0.45 8.04
C ASP A 140 -3.93 -0.55 7.45
N ALA A 141 -3.76 -0.06 6.22
CA ALA A 141 -2.50 0.00 5.49
C ALA A 141 -1.91 1.42 5.42
N LEU A 142 -2.47 2.37 6.16
CA LEU A 142 -1.96 3.71 6.29
C LEU A 142 -0.53 3.67 6.85
N PRO A 143 0.37 4.51 6.31
CA PRO A 143 1.72 4.62 6.84
C PRO A 143 1.66 4.95 8.33
N GLN A 144 2.42 4.22 9.13
CA GLN A 144 2.52 4.54 10.55
C GLN A 144 3.03 5.97 10.70
N HIS A 145 2.32 6.79 11.47
CA HIS A 145 2.76 8.13 11.80
C HIS A 145 3.65 8.09 13.03
N GLY A 146 4.69 8.93 13.03
CA GLY A 146 5.54 9.16 14.18
C GLY A 146 5.53 10.63 14.51
N GLU A 147 5.61 10.91 15.81
CA GLU A 147 5.63 12.28 16.29
C GLU A 147 7.05 12.82 16.29
N CYS A 148 7.22 14.08 15.86
CA CYS A 148 8.48 14.78 16.00
C CYS A 148 8.71 15.18 17.46
N GLN A 149 9.79 14.66 18.07
CA GLN A 149 10.17 14.96 19.46
C GLN A 149 10.44 16.46 19.74
N TYR A 150 10.61 17.28 18.71
CA TYR A 150 10.90 18.70 18.85
C TYR A 150 9.67 19.59 18.66
N CYS A 151 8.76 19.24 17.74
CA CYS A 151 7.60 20.08 17.42
C CYS A 151 6.23 19.46 17.61
N GLY A 152 6.15 18.16 17.91
CA GLY A 152 4.88 17.46 18.09
C GLY A 152 4.13 17.18 16.78
N GLU A 153 4.67 17.57 15.63
CA GLU A 153 4.02 17.30 14.34
C GLU A 153 4.02 15.80 14.06
N LYS A 154 2.84 15.26 13.72
CA LYS A 154 2.69 13.88 13.27
C LYS A 154 3.06 13.80 11.80
N VAL A 155 4.10 13.03 11.52
CA VAL A 155 4.65 12.85 10.17
C VAL A 155 4.76 11.36 9.89
N GLU A 156 4.65 10.96 8.64
CA GLU A 156 4.91 9.57 8.23
C GLU A 156 6.27 9.07 8.78
N LYS A 157 6.28 7.89 9.41
CA LYS A 157 7.50 7.28 9.99
C LYS A 157 8.56 7.01 8.92
N GLY A 158 9.79 6.74 9.37
CA GLY A 158 10.90 6.38 8.49
C GLY A 158 11.65 7.60 7.94
N GLN A 159 11.90 7.63 6.62
CA GLN A 159 12.78 8.65 6.02
C GLN A 159 12.17 10.06 6.09
N ALA A 160 10.84 10.17 5.95
CA ALA A 160 10.11 11.42 6.07
C ALA A 160 10.27 12.02 7.47
N LEU A 161 9.91 11.27 8.53
CA LEU A 161 10.14 11.69 9.92
C LEU A 161 11.61 11.99 10.22
N ARG A 162 12.56 11.19 9.72
CA ARG A 162 14.00 11.45 9.94
C ARG A 162 14.44 12.76 9.31
N LYS A 163 14.03 13.04 8.06
CA LYS A 163 14.29 14.31 7.37
C LYS A 163 13.63 15.47 8.11
N HIS A 164 12.37 15.32 8.50
CA HIS A 164 11.65 16.32 9.29
C HIS A 164 12.41 16.63 10.59
N ARG A 165 12.74 15.63 11.41
CA ARG A 165 13.50 15.82 12.67
C ARG A 165 14.84 16.52 12.43
N PHE A 166 15.58 16.11 11.40
CA PHE A 166 16.90 16.68 11.08
C PHE A 166 16.84 18.16 10.68
N TYR A 167 15.75 18.57 10.02
CA TYR A 167 15.52 19.94 9.56
C TYR A 167 14.40 20.66 10.34
N CYS A 168 13.98 20.18 11.51
CA CYS A 168 12.86 20.77 12.27
C CYS A 168 13.22 22.16 12.81
N GLU A 169 12.26 23.09 12.93
CA GLU A 169 12.49 24.44 13.49
C GLU A 169 12.81 24.42 14.97
N LYS A 170 12.11 23.55 15.68
CA LYS A 170 12.29 23.38 17.13
C LYS A 170 13.46 22.44 17.47
N ASN A 171 14.16 21.88 16.48
CA ASN A 171 15.40 21.14 16.72
C ASN A 171 16.56 22.14 16.90
N PRO A 172 17.31 22.09 18.01
CA PRO A 172 18.47 22.96 18.25
C PRO A 172 19.48 23.01 17.10
N LYS A 173 19.69 21.88 16.41
CA LYS A 173 20.59 21.78 15.24
C LYS A 173 19.86 21.95 13.89
N GLY A 174 18.53 22.00 13.89
CA GLY A 174 17.72 21.99 12.67
C GLY A 174 17.82 23.27 11.86
N VAL A 175 18.03 24.42 12.51
CA VAL A 175 18.27 25.71 11.83
C VAL A 175 19.61 25.69 11.10
N GLU A 176 20.68 25.27 11.78
CA GLU A 176 22.02 25.14 11.20
C GLU A 176 22.03 24.15 10.02
N ASN A 177 21.39 22.98 10.19
CA ASN A 177 21.27 21.97 9.16
C ASN A 177 20.56 22.50 7.90
N ARG A 178 19.51 23.31 8.07
CA ARG A 178 18.81 23.94 6.93
C ARG A 178 19.67 24.99 6.23
N LEU A 179 20.40 25.81 6.98
CA LEU A 179 21.32 26.80 6.42
C LEU A 179 22.45 26.12 5.63
N LYS A 180 23.01 25.03 6.17
CA LYS A 180 23.99 24.20 5.47
C LYS A 180 23.43 23.61 4.19
N ARG A 181 22.24 23.00 4.22
CA ARG A 181 21.56 22.47 3.03
C ARG A 181 21.29 23.56 1.99
N LYS A 182 20.81 24.74 2.40
CA LYS A 182 20.58 25.89 1.50
C LYS A 182 21.88 26.32 0.80
N ARG A 183 23.02 26.33 1.50
CA ARG A 183 24.34 26.62 0.92
C ARG A 183 24.78 25.54 -0.07
N GLU A 184 24.69 24.27 0.31
CA GLU A 184 25.11 23.13 -0.52
C GLU A 184 24.28 22.97 -1.81
N TYR A 185 22.98 23.29 -1.75
CA TYR A 185 22.06 23.22 -2.89
C TYR A 185 21.93 24.53 -3.67
N LYS A 186 22.65 25.59 -3.27
CA LYS A 186 22.67 26.85 -4.01
C LYS A 186 23.18 26.58 -5.43
N LYS A 187 22.37 26.95 -6.44
CA LYS A 187 22.79 26.91 -7.84
C LYS A 187 23.75 28.06 -8.09
N GLY A 188 24.88 27.77 -8.72
CA GLY A 188 25.92 28.75 -9.03
C GLY A 188 26.92 28.17 -10.03
N LYS A 189 27.90 28.97 -10.44
CA LYS A 189 29.03 28.50 -11.25
C LYS A 189 30.21 28.24 -10.31
N TYR A 190 30.51 26.96 -10.07
CA TYR A 190 31.59 26.53 -9.18
C TYR A 190 32.72 25.94 -10.01
N LYS A 191 33.83 26.67 -10.15
CA LYS A 191 34.99 26.26 -10.97
C LYS A 191 35.96 25.41 -10.13
N CYS A 192 36.48 24.32 -10.70
CA CYS A 192 37.58 23.54 -10.13
C CYS A 192 38.91 24.25 -10.38
N GLU A 193 39.73 24.43 -9.34
CA GLU A 193 41.02 25.13 -9.46
C GLU A 193 42.11 24.28 -10.13
N VAL A 194 41.94 22.96 -10.20
CA VAL A 194 42.96 22.05 -10.75
C VAL A 194 42.76 21.79 -12.24
N CYS A 195 41.50 21.60 -12.67
CA CYS A 195 41.18 21.23 -14.06
C CYS A 195 40.11 22.10 -14.71
N ASP A 196 39.80 23.25 -14.10
CA ASP A 196 38.92 24.30 -14.64
C ASP A 196 37.47 23.92 -14.97
N LYS A 197 37.05 22.68 -14.72
CA LYS A 197 35.67 22.23 -14.91
C LYS A 197 34.70 23.04 -14.05
N VAL A 198 33.58 23.47 -14.64
CA VAL A 198 32.55 24.28 -13.97
C VAL A 198 31.33 23.42 -13.63
N PHE A 199 30.93 23.47 -12.36
CA PHE A 199 29.80 22.73 -11.81
C PHE A 199 28.66 23.68 -11.43
N LYS A 200 27.42 23.19 -11.54
CA LYS A 200 26.21 23.95 -11.17
C LYS A 200 25.96 24.00 -9.64
N ARG A 201 26.68 23.19 -8.86
CA ARG A 201 26.51 22.99 -7.41
C ARG A 201 27.85 22.77 -6.72
N GLN A 202 27.97 23.25 -5.49
CA GLN A 202 29.18 23.13 -4.68
C GLN A 202 29.49 21.67 -4.31
N THR A 203 28.46 20.86 -4.04
CA THR A 203 28.61 19.42 -3.73
C THR A 203 29.21 18.65 -4.90
N SER A 204 28.79 18.95 -6.14
CA SER A 204 29.34 18.34 -7.34
C SER A 204 30.82 18.68 -7.54
N LEU A 205 31.22 19.93 -7.29
CA LEU A 205 32.63 20.32 -7.31
C LEU A 205 33.42 19.57 -6.23
N ARG A 206 32.87 19.44 -5.01
CA ARG A 206 33.54 18.75 -3.91
C ARG A 206 33.78 17.27 -4.21
N VAL A 207 32.77 16.56 -4.73
CA VAL A 207 32.90 15.16 -5.14
C VAL A 207 33.91 15.01 -6.27
N HIS A 208 33.90 15.93 -7.24
CA HIS A 208 34.89 15.95 -8.31
C HIS A 208 36.33 16.11 -7.78
N LYS A 209 36.58 17.08 -6.87
CA LYS A 209 37.90 17.22 -6.23
C LYS A 209 38.30 15.94 -5.47
N MET A 210 37.34 15.30 -4.79
CA MET A 210 37.61 14.08 -4.02
C MET A 210 37.98 12.87 -4.89
N ARG A 211 37.38 12.74 -6.08
CA ARG A 211 37.56 11.55 -6.93
C ARG A 211 38.70 11.70 -7.94
N GLU A 212 38.88 12.90 -8.47
CA GLU A 212 39.77 13.14 -9.60
C GLU A 212 41.08 13.82 -9.19
N HIS A 213 41.10 14.47 -8.01
CA HIS A 213 42.20 15.32 -7.57
C HIS A 213 42.65 15.03 -6.13
N SER A 214 42.18 13.93 -5.53
CA SER A 214 42.70 13.44 -4.26
C SER A 214 43.71 12.34 -4.57
N ALA A 215 44.98 12.63 -4.26
CA ALA A 215 46.05 11.64 -4.19
C ALA A 215 45.92 10.81 -2.92
#